data_AF-A0A353C5P6-F1
#
_entry.id   AF-A0A353C5P6-F1
#
_cell.length_a   1.000
_cell.length_b   1.000
_cell.length_c   1.000
_cell.angle_alpha   90.00
_cell.angle_beta   90.00
_cell.angle_gamma   90.00
#
_symmetry.space_group_name_H-M   'P 1'
#
loop_
_entity.id
_entity.type
_entity.pdbx_description
1 polymer ?
#
loop_
_entity_poly.entity_id
_entity_poly.type
_entity_poly.pdbx_seq_one_letter_code
_entity_poly.pdbx_strand_id
1 'polypeptide(L)'
;MRILSLCLLMLFLFCTPCLAEWNYADTGLLVLRIVDWGQTRTVALNPDNYRELNPILGQHPDLGEVNAYFSVLILTDILIAEYANPKVHKFWQIIQITPELWCVGNNINLKLRCTF
;
A
#
# COMPACT_ATOMS: atom_id res chain seq x y z
N MET A 1 -5.98 17.57 -11.76
CA MET A 1 -5.93 16.27 -11.04
C MET A 1 -4.71 16.11 -10.13
N ARG A 2 -3.50 16.57 -10.52
CA ARG A 2 -2.27 16.40 -9.71
C ARG A 2 -2.24 17.06 -8.31
N ILE A 3 -2.81 18.26 -8.15
CA ILE A 3 -2.77 19.00 -6.88
C ILE A 3 -3.75 18.42 -5.86
N LEU A 4 -4.94 17.99 -6.30
CA LEU A 4 -5.96 17.43 -5.42
C LEU A 4 -5.49 16.08 -4.82
N SER A 5 -4.85 15.23 -5.62
CA SER A 5 -4.28 13.97 -5.14
C SER A 5 -3.11 14.18 -4.17
N LEU A 6 -2.25 15.19 -4.42
CA LEU A 6 -1.18 15.58 -3.48
C LEU A 6 -1.72 16.16 -2.18
N CYS A 7 -2.78 16.96 -2.25
CA CYS A 7 -3.46 17.50 -1.06
C CYS A 7 -4.15 16.40 -0.25
N LEU A 8 -4.77 15.40 -0.89
CA LEU A 8 -5.35 14.24 -0.21
C LEU A 8 -4.27 13.35 0.43
N LEU A 9 -3.16 13.09 -0.27
CA LEU A 9 -2.01 12.37 0.26
C LEU A 9 -1.40 13.09 1.47
N MET A 10 -1.22 14.41 1.38
CA MET A 10 -0.75 15.23 2.50
C MET A 10 -1.77 15.26 3.65
N LEU A 11 -3.07 15.39 3.38
CA LEU A 11 -4.11 15.37 4.41
C LEU A 11 -4.13 14.02 5.16
N PHE A 12 -3.89 12.91 4.46
CA PHE A 12 -3.80 11.57 5.05
C PHE A 12 -2.51 11.35 5.86
N LEU A 13 -1.38 11.91 5.39
CA LEU A 13 -0.08 11.86 6.09
C LEU A 13 -0.03 12.79 7.31
N PHE A 14 -0.80 13.90 7.31
CA PHE A 14 -0.85 14.84 8.43
C PHE A 14 -1.96 14.54 9.45
N CYS A 15 -2.99 13.76 9.11
CA CYS A 15 -4.02 13.33 10.07
C CYS A 15 -3.61 12.12 10.92
N THR A 16 -2.70 11.28 10.45
CA THR A 16 -2.32 10.02 11.12
C THR A 16 -1.56 10.17 12.46
N PRO A 17 -0.64 11.13 12.68
CA PRO A 17 0.06 11.22 13.97
C PRO A 17 -0.80 11.80 15.11
N CYS A 18 -2.05 12.22 14.85
CA CYS A 18 -2.91 12.81 15.87
C CYS A 18 -3.81 11.79 16.59
N LEU A 19 -3.99 10.58 16.03
CA LEU A 19 -4.90 9.57 16.58
C LEU A 19 -4.20 8.35 17.20
N ALA A 20 -2.90 8.15 16.96
CA ALA A 20 -2.17 7.00 17.46
C ALA A 20 -0.66 7.23 17.61
N GLU A 21 -0.04 6.68 18.65
CA GLU A 21 1.41 6.68 18.88
C GLU A 21 2.12 5.69 17.92
N TRP A 22 1.92 5.87 16.62
CA TRP A 22 2.54 5.01 15.61
C TRP A 22 4.06 5.08 15.67
N ASN A 23 4.69 3.91 15.63
CA ASN A 23 6.14 3.84 15.50
C ASN A 23 6.56 3.99 14.03
N TYR A 24 7.87 4.08 13.79
CA TYR A 24 8.40 4.23 12.44
C TYR A 24 8.07 3.06 11.51
N ALA A 25 7.87 1.85 12.03
CA ALA A 25 7.50 0.69 11.21
C ALA A 25 6.05 0.76 10.73
N ASP A 26 5.12 1.29 11.54
CA ASP A 26 3.73 1.54 11.10
C ASP A 26 3.68 2.57 9.99
N THR A 27 4.39 3.68 10.19
CA THR A 27 4.52 4.73 9.18
C THR A 27 5.16 4.19 7.90
N GLY A 28 6.25 3.42 8.04
CA GLY A 28 6.96 2.82 6.91
C GLY A 28 6.09 1.84 6.13
N LEU A 29 5.33 0.99 6.83
CA LEU A 29 4.39 0.05 6.20
C LEU A 29 3.30 0.79 5.43
N LEU A 30 2.69 1.82 6.02
CA LEU A 30 1.66 2.61 5.33
C LEU A 30 2.22 3.27 4.05
N VAL A 31 3.43 3.83 4.11
CA VAL A 31 4.08 4.43 2.95
C VAL A 31 4.32 3.39 1.86
N LEU A 32 4.86 2.22 2.22
CA LEU A 32 5.07 1.12 1.27
C LEU A 32 3.75 0.71 0.61
N ARG A 33 2.69 0.54 1.41
CA ARG A 33 1.35 0.18 0.94
C ARG A 33 0.79 1.16 -0.09
N ILE A 34 0.97 2.46 0.15
CA ILE A 34 0.52 3.51 -0.77
C ILE A 34 1.33 3.48 -2.08
N VAL A 35 2.64 3.28 -1.98
CA VAL A 35 3.52 3.19 -3.16
C VAL A 35 3.15 1.96 -3.99
N ASP A 36 3.01 0.79 -3.37
CA ASP A 36 2.63 -0.44 -4.06
C ASP A 36 1.25 -0.28 -4.71
N TRP A 37 0.27 0.28 -3.99
CA TRP A 37 -1.05 0.58 -4.57
C TRP A 37 -0.94 1.42 -5.85
N GLY A 38 -0.15 2.49 -5.81
CA GLY A 38 0.08 3.34 -6.97
C GLY A 38 0.74 2.60 -8.14
N GLN A 39 1.65 1.67 -7.87
CA GLN A 39 2.34 0.85 -8.86
C GLN A 39 1.42 -0.24 -9.44
N THR A 40 0.67 -0.96 -8.61
CA THR A 40 -0.33 -1.96 -9.04
C THR A 40 -1.40 -1.32 -9.91
N ARG A 41 -1.83 -0.08 -9.62
CA ARG A 41 -2.75 0.65 -10.52
C ARG A 41 -2.15 0.88 -11.91
N THR A 42 -0.85 1.17 -11.99
CA THR A 42 -0.16 1.28 -13.28
C THR A 42 -0.10 -0.06 -14.00
N VAL A 43 0.10 -1.17 -13.29
CA VAL A 43 0.02 -2.54 -13.86
C VAL A 43 -1.37 -2.80 -14.43
N ALA A 44 -2.43 -2.56 -13.64
CA ALA A 44 -3.81 -2.76 -14.06
C ALA A 44 -4.23 -1.90 -15.27
N LEU A 45 -3.68 -0.69 -15.39
CA LEU A 45 -3.91 0.21 -16.52
C LEU A 45 -3.15 -0.18 -17.79
N ASN A 46 -2.19 -1.09 -17.70
CA ASN A 46 -1.32 -1.47 -18.82
C ASN A 46 -1.24 -3.01 -18.95
N PRO A 47 -2.38 -3.72 -19.09
CA PRO A 47 -2.44 -5.18 -19.03
C PRO A 47 -1.70 -5.88 -20.18
N ASP A 48 -1.49 -5.20 -21.31
CA ASP A 48 -0.73 -5.73 -22.44
C ASP A 48 0.80 -5.76 -22.17
N ASN A 49 1.27 -4.95 -21.22
CA ASN A 49 2.69 -4.78 -20.92
C ASN A 49 3.11 -5.45 -19.61
N TYR A 50 2.17 -5.64 -18.67
CA TYR A 50 2.46 -6.12 -17.33
C TYR A 50 1.42 -7.14 -16.87
N ARG A 51 1.86 -7.99 -15.94
CA ARG A 51 1.01 -8.98 -15.29
C ARG A 51 1.21 -8.88 -13.78
N GLU A 52 0.12 -8.81 -13.05
CA GLU A 52 0.12 -8.83 -11.60
C GLU A 52 0.48 -10.24 -11.09
N LEU A 53 1.29 -10.31 -10.04
CA LEU A 53 1.75 -11.57 -9.45
C LEU A 53 1.05 -11.87 -8.12
N ASN A 54 0.33 -10.89 -7.57
CA ASN A 54 -0.47 -11.07 -6.38
C ASN A 54 -1.58 -12.10 -6.63
N PRO A 55 -1.54 -13.28 -5.95
CA PRO A 55 -2.49 -14.34 -6.20
C PRO A 55 -3.93 -13.98 -5.78
N ILE A 56 -4.12 -12.97 -4.92
CA ILE A 56 -5.45 -12.50 -4.50
C ILE A 56 -6.10 -11.65 -5.58
N LEU A 57 -5.32 -10.78 -6.25
CA LEU A 57 -5.80 -9.92 -7.34
C LEU A 57 -5.89 -10.66 -8.68
N GLY A 58 -5.16 -11.76 -8.83
CA GLY A 58 -5.03 -12.43 -10.12
C GLY A 58 -4.11 -11.67 -11.07
N GLN A 59 -4.07 -12.09 -12.34
CA GLN A 59 -3.05 -11.65 -13.30
C GLN A 59 -3.35 -10.29 -13.96
N HIS A 60 -4.63 -9.97 -14.15
CA HIS A 60 -5.09 -8.76 -14.83
C HIS A 60 -6.27 -8.14 -14.08
N PRO A 61 -6.03 -7.68 -12.84
CA PRO A 61 -7.10 -7.07 -12.05
C PRO A 61 -7.56 -5.76 -12.71
N ASP A 62 -8.83 -5.43 -12.56
CA ASP A 62 -9.32 -4.10 -12.89
C ASP A 62 -9.00 -3.08 -11.77
N LEU A 63 -9.19 -1.79 -12.05
CA LEU A 63 -8.89 -0.73 -11.08
C LEU A 63 -9.77 -0.80 -9.82
N GLY A 64 -11.00 -1.28 -9.93
CA GLY A 64 -11.91 -1.45 -8.81
C GLY A 64 -11.40 -2.52 -7.84
N GLU A 65 -10.97 -3.66 -8.37
CA GLU A 65 -10.37 -4.76 -7.62
C GLU A 65 -9.08 -4.31 -6.91
N VAL A 66 -8.19 -3.61 -7.62
CA VAL A 66 -6.96 -3.05 -7.02
C VAL A 66 -7.30 -2.09 -5.88
N ASN A 67 -8.22 -1.15 -6.09
CA ASN A 67 -8.59 -0.17 -5.07
C ASN A 67 -9.24 -0.83 -3.84
N ALA A 68 -10.12 -1.81 -4.05
CA ALA A 68 -10.76 -2.53 -2.97
C ALA A 68 -9.74 -3.31 -2.13
N TYR A 69 -8.84 -4.03 -2.79
CA TYR A 69 -7.77 -4.79 -2.12
C TYR A 69 -6.89 -3.90 -1.23
N PHE A 70 -6.36 -2.81 -1.77
CA PHE A 70 -5.49 -1.92 -0.99
C PHE A 70 -6.25 -1.15 0.10
N SER A 71 -7.52 -0.79 -0.13
CA SER A 71 -8.35 -0.16 0.93
C SER A 71 -8.55 -1.11 2.12
N VAL A 72 -8.84 -2.38 1.86
CA VAL A 72 -8.98 -3.41 2.90
C VAL A 72 -7.66 -3.63 3.64
N LEU A 73 -6.54 -3.72 2.91
CA LEU A 73 -5.22 -3.88 3.53
C LEU A 73 -4.83 -2.69 4.41
N ILE A 74 -4.97 -1.46 3.92
CA ILE A 74 -4.66 -0.24 4.69
C ILE A 74 -5.53 -0.17 5.95
N LEU A 75 -6.83 -0.45 5.82
CA LEU A 75 -7.71 -0.49 6.99
C LEU A 75 -7.27 -1.57 7.98
N THR A 76 -6.87 -2.74 7.49
CA THR A 76 -6.37 -3.82 8.34
C THR A 76 -5.09 -3.41 9.07
N ASP A 77 -4.15 -2.75 8.40
CA ASP A 77 -2.92 -2.24 9.01
C ASP A 77 -3.23 -1.27 10.15
N ILE A 78 -4.15 -0.34 9.92
CA ILE A 78 -4.61 0.61 10.94
C ILE A 78 -5.23 -0.16 12.12
N LEU A 79 -6.15 -1.07 11.88
CA LEU A 79 -6.81 -1.83 12.95
C LEU A 79 -5.82 -2.68 13.75
N ILE A 80 -4.81 -3.26 13.10
CA ILE A 80 -3.76 -4.01 13.80
C ILE A 80 -2.89 -3.08 14.62
N ALA A 81 -2.51 -1.91 14.10
CA ALA A 81 -1.71 -0.94 14.85
C ALA A 81 -2.44 -0.42 16.10
N GLU A 82 -3.76 -0.18 16.00
CA GLU A 82 -4.55 0.36 17.13
C GLU A 82 -4.93 -0.70 18.18
N TYR A 83 -5.32 -1.90 17.74
CA TYR A 83 -6.05 -2.84 18.60
C TYR A 83 -5.32 -4.14 18.88
N ALA A 84 -4.29 -4.49 18.11
CA ALA A 84 -3.58 -5.74 18.33
C ALA A 84 -2.64 -5.65 19.55
N ASN A 85 -2.47 -6.75 20.26
CA ASN A 85 -1.43 -6.82 21.27
C ASN A 85 -0.03 -6.71 20.63
N PRO A 86 1.01 -6.29 21.38
CA PRO A 86 2.34 -6.02 20.82
C PRO A 86 2.99 -7.19 20.06
N LYS A 87 2.68 -8.45 20.42
CA LYS A 87 3.22 -9.62 19.72
C LYS A 87 2.61 -9.77 18.33
N VAL A 88 1.29 -9.65 18.23
CA VAL A 88 0.56 -9.72 16.96
C VAL A 88 0.92 -8.54 16.06
N HIS A 89 0.97 -7.34 16.63
CA HIS A 89 1.36 -6.12 15.90
C HIS A 89 2.76 -6.25 15.29
N LYS A 90 3.76 -6.63 16.11
CA LYS A 90 5.14 -6.83 15.62
C LYS A 90 5.24 -7.94 14.58
N PHE A 91 4.53 -9.05 14.78
CA PHE A 91 4.50 -10.14 13.81
C PHE A 91 3.89 -9.67 12.48
N TRP A 92 2.77 -8.95 12.53
CA TRP A 92 2.11 -8.35 11.37
C TRP A 92 3.04 -7.42 10.59
N GLN A 93 3.74 -6.51 11.28
CA GLN A 93 4.72 -5.62 10.64
C GLN A 93 5.79 -6.41 9.87
N ILE A 94 6.37 -7.46 10.47
CA ILE A 94 7.43 -8.24 9.82
C ILE A 94 6.91 -8.94 8.55
N ILE A 95 5.74 -9.58 8.63
CA ILE A 95 5.18 -10.34 7.51
C ILE A 95 4.65 -9.44 6.39
N GLN A 96 4.33 -8.17 6.67
CA GLN A 96 3.86 -7.22 5.66
C GLN A 96 5.01 -6.41 5.05
N ILE A 97 5.92 -5.87 5.87
CA ILE A 97 7.02 -5.04 5.39
C ILE A 97 7.95 -5.83 4.45
N THR A 98 8.20 -7.11 4.75
CA THR A 98 9.16 -7.91 3.97
C THR A 98 8.69 -8.14 2.52
N PRO A 99 7.45 -8.63 2.26
CA PRO A 99 6.92 -8.70 0.90
C PRO A 99 6.79 -7.34 0.22
N GLU A 100 6.34 -6.31 0.94
CA GLU A 100 6.13 -4.97 0.37
C GLU A 100 7.43 -4.36 -0.14
N LEU A 101 8.53 -4.49 0.60
CA LEU A 101 9.85 -4.06 0.13
C LEU A 101 10.26 -4.76 -1.16
N TRP A 102 9.92 -6.05 -1.30
CA TRP A 102 10.20 -6.81 -2.52
C TRP A 102 9.30 -6.36 -3.68
N CYS A 103 7.99 -6.21 -3.47
CA CYS A 103 7.03 -5.74 -4.48
C CYS A 103 7.43 -4.35 -5.00
N VAL A 104 7.61 -3.39 -4.09
CA VAL A 104 7.99 -2.01 -4.43
C VAL A 104 9.36 -1.99 -5.12
N GLY A 105 10.33 -2.73 -4.61
CA GLY A 105 11.67 -2.83 -5.21
C GLY A 105 11.65 -3.42 -6.62
N ASN A 106 10.88 -4.49 -6.83
CA ASN A 106 10.67 -5.09 -8.15
C ASN A 106 10.01 -4.10 -9.11
N ASN A 107 8.96 -3.41 -8.66
CA ASN A 107 8.25 -2.42 -9.47
C ASN A 107 9.13 -1.21 -9.84
N ILE A 108 10.04 -0.79 -8.94
CA ILE A 108 11.06 0.23 -9.22
C ILE A 108 12.04 -0.26 -10.30
N ASN A 109 12.48 -1.53 -10.23
CA ASN A 109 13.36 -2.12 -11.26
C ASN A 109 12.68 -2.20 -12.63
N LEU A 110 11.36 -2.41 -12.66
CA LEU A 110 10.52 -2.33 -13.85
C LEU A 110 10.23 -0.88 -14.29
N LYS A 111 10.72 0.12 -13.55
CA LYS A 111 10.50 1.56 -13.78
C LYS A 111 9.03 1.95 -13.81
N LEU A 112 8.20 1.22 -13.06
CA LEU A 112 6.79 1.53 -12.92
C LEU A 112 6.62 2.87 -12.20
N ARG A 113 5.75 3.70 -12.74
CA ARG A 113 5.34 4.95 -12.10
C ARG A 113 4.16 4.67 -11.17
N CYS A 114 4.02 5.47 -10.11
CA CYS A 114 2.79 5.47 -9.33
C CYS A 114 1.71 6.24 -10.08
N THR A 115 0.51 5.67 -10.17
CA THR A 115 -0.69 6.37 -10.63
C THR A 115 -1.64 6.51 -9.44
N PHE A 116 -2.10 7.74 -9.15
CA PHE A 116 -3.05 8.09 -8.08
C PHE A 116 -4.24 8.84 -8.66
#